data_AF-A0A5M8Q235-F1
#
_entry.id   AF-A0A5M8Q235-F1
#
_cell.length_a   1.000
_cell.length_b   1.000
_cell.length_c   1.000
_cell.angle_alpha   90.00
_cell.angle_beta   90.00
_cell.angle_gamma   90.00
#
_symmetry.space_group_name_H-M   'P 1'
#
loop_
_entity.id
_entity.type
_entity.pdbx_description
1 polymer ?
#
loop_
_entity_poly.entity_id
_entity_poly.type
_entity_poly.pdbx_seq_one_letter_code
_entity_poly.pdbx_strand_id
1 'polypeptide(L)'
;MEWTRRFGRSFVNSSPTNFLFKGTMLPEDHLALLDNYMSIAPHLMPSDFQSVLNRPTLRHPDLNPNNVFLCPDSHANSCIIDWQHTVVLPLLLVAGHPKLFENPDPYPPKGLAEPDLPADYESLSVEEGSQADELHRRRVLYQLYRVFNGGLNKQHLEALRDPLLILRHYLVDRAGRQWNGDLVILKGALIRIMENWHQIQTYSSKEAECPVKFSESEIEENY
;
A
#
# COMPACT_ATOMS: atom_id res chain seq x y z
N MET A 1 -10.40 -14.94 -9.36
CA MET A 1 -11.78 -15.42 -9.60
C MET A 1 -11.88 -16.92 -9.86
N GLU A 2 -11.25 -17.47 -10.91
CA GLU A 2 -11.45 -18.89 -11.28
C GLU A 2 -11.07 -19.90 -10.18
N TRP A 3 -9.97 -19.63 -9.46
CA TRP A 3 -9.57 -20.46 -8.33
C TRP A 3 -10.65 -20.53 -7.24
N THR A 4 -11.24 -19.37 -6.89
CA THR A 4 -12.32 -19.29 -5.89
C THR A 4 -13.57 -20.04 -6.35
N ARG A 5 -13.94 -19.97 -7.63
CA ARG A 5 -15.08 -20.74 -8.17
C ARG A 5 -14.87 -22.25 -8.05
N ARG A 6 -13.65 -22.71 -8.29
CA ARG A 6 -13.33 -24.14 -8.32
C ARG A 6 -13.04 -24.76 -6.96
N PHE A 7 -12.44 -23.99 -6.05
CA PHE A 7 -11.90 -24.50 -4.79
C PHE A 7 -12.40 -23.75 -3.56
N GLY A 8 -13.16 -22.66 -3.74
CA GLY A 8 -13.75 -21.91 -2.66
C GLY A 8 -14.68 -22.78 -1.82
N ARG A 9 -14.53 -22.67 -0.50
CA ARG A 9 -15.41 -23.31 0.46
C ARG A 9 -15.95 -22.26 1.40
N SER A 10 -17.16 -22.47 1.90
CA SER A 10 -17.74 -21.60 2.91
C SER A 10 -16.84 -21.56 4.15
N PHE A 11 -16.72 -20.37 4.72
CA PHE A 11 -15.96 -20.14 5.93
C PHE A 11 -16.93 -19.78 7.05
N VAL A 12 -16.90 -20.52 8.15
CA VAL A 12 -17.71 -20.22 9.33
C VAL A 12 -16.85 -19.44 10.29
N ASN A 13 -17.19 -18.16 10.50
CA ASN A 13 -16.52 -17.37 11.51
C ASN A 13 -17.05 -17.79 12.89
N SER A 14 -16.32 -18.68 13.56
CA SER A 14 -16.62 -19.19 14.89
C SER A 14 -15.87 -18.46 16.00
N SER A 15 -15.10 -17.42 15.67
CA SER A 15 -14.27 -16.72 16.65
C SER A 15 -15.14 -15.90 17.62
N PRO A 16 -15.05 -16.12 18.94
CA PRO A 16 -15.84 -15.39 19.93
C PRO A 16 -15.42 -13.93 20.08
N THR A 17 -14.26 -13.52 19.56
CA THR A 17 -13.75 -12.14 19.62
C THR A 17 -14.07 -11.32 18.38
N ASN A 18 -14.55 -11.96 17.31
CA ASN A 18 -14.76 -11.30 16.02
C ASN A 18 -16.24 -10.95 15.84
N PHE A 19 -16.68 -9.95 16.62
CA PHE A 19 -18.09 -9.55 16.73
C PHE A 19 -18.67 -8.91 15.47
N LEU A 20 -17.82 -8.43 14.56
CA LEU A 20 -18.26 -7.73 13.35
C LEU A 20 -19.11 -8.64 12.45
N PHE A 21 -18.85 -9.96 12.40
CA PHE A 21 -19.66 -10.86 11.57
C PHE A 21 -19.75 -12.28 12.14
N LYS A 22 -20.85 -12.57 12.84
CA LYS A 22 -21.28 -13.96 13.12
C LYS A 22 -21.99 -14.50 11.87
N GLY A 23 -21.48 -15.56 11.26
CA GLY A 23 -22.14 -16.18 10.12
C GLY A 23 -21.23 -17.03 9.24
N THR A 24 -21.84 -17.58 8.20
CA THR A 24 -21.15 -18.32 7.13
C THR A 24 -20.83 -17.36 6.01
N MET A 25 -19.56 -17.12 5.72
CA MET A 25 -19.14 -16.37 4.54
C MET A 25 -19.07 -17.29 3.34
N LEU A 26 -19.70 -16.88 2.24
CA LEU A 26 -19.79 -17.66 1.03
C LEU A 26 -18.75 -17.19 0.00
N PRO A 27 -18.07 -18.11 -0.72
CA PRO A 27 -17.18 -17.74 -1.83
C PRO A 27 -17.88 -16.89 -2.90
N GLU A 28 -19.19 -17.06 -3.08
CA GLU A 28 -20.03 -16.31 -4.00
C GLU A 28 -20.08 -14.81 -3.65
N ASP A 29 -20.12 -14.46 -2.36
CA ASP A 29 -20.08 -13.07 -1.92
C ASP A 29 -18.74 -12.42 -2.27
N HIS A 30 -17.64 -13.17 -2.12
CA HIS A 30 -16.31 -12.71 -2.50
C HIS A 30 -16.20 -12.52 -4.02
N LEU A 31 -16.79 -13.41 -4.81
CA LEU A 31 -16.84 -13.28 -6.26
C LEU A 31 -17.61 -12.03 -6.68
N ALA A 32 -18.74 -11.72 -6.03
CA ALA A 32 -19.49 -10.49 -6.29
C ALA A 32 -18.66 -9.23 -5.97
N LEU A 33 -17.87 -9.24 -4.89
CA LEU A 33 -16.92 -8.16 -4.60
C LEU A 33 -15.80 -8.07 -5.65
N LEU A 34 -15.30 -9.20 -6.17
CA LEU A 34 -14.33 -9.20 -7.26
C LEU A 34 -14.93 -8.66 -8.57
N ASP A 35 -16.20 -8.94 -8.87
CA ASP A 35 -16.90 -8.37 -10.03
C ASP A 35 -17.05 -6.84 -9.88
N ASN A 36 -17.35 -6.35 -8.68
CA ASN A 36 -17.31 -4.92 -8.34
C ASN A 36 -15.91 -4.32 -8.52
N TYR A 37 -14.85 -5.03 -8.12
CA TYR A 37 -13.47 -4.61 -8.40
C TYR A 37 -13.20 -4.54 -9.91
N MET A 38 -13.67 -5.52 -10.69
CA MET A 38 -13.46 -5.56 -12.15
C MET A 38 -14.14 -4.39 -12.86
N SER A 39 -15.27 -3.89 -12.36
CA SER A 39 -15.91 -2.69 -12.92
C SER A 39 -15.16 -1.40 -12.57
N ILE A 40 -14.52 -1.33 -11.41
CA ILE A 40 -13.70 -0.19 -10.96
C ILE A 40 -12.31 -0.19 -11.62
N ALA A 41 -11.70 -1.35 -11.83
CA ALA A 41 -10.30 -1.49 -12.24
C ALA A 41 -9.87 -0.63 -13.45
N PRO A 42 -10.68 -0.47 -14.52
CA PRO A 42 -10.34 0.41 -15.64
C PRO A 42 -10.18 1.89 -15.28
N HIS A 43 -10.73 2.32 -14.14
CA HIS A 43 -10.69 3.69 -13.64
C HIS A 43 -9.58 3.94 -12.61
N LEU A 44 -8.93 2.87 -12.12
CA LEU A 44 -7.88 2.97 -11.09
C LEU A 44 -6.56 3.55 -11.61
N MET A 45 -6.44 3.77 -12.92
CA MET A 45 -5.24 4.28 -13.57
C MET A 45 -5.60 5.49 -14.45
N PRO A 46 -4.64 6.38 -14.74
CA PRO A 46 -4.88 7.46 -15.69
C PRO A 46 -5.35 6.97 -17.06
N SER A 47 -6.36 7.64 -17.61
CA SER A 47 -6.90 7.32 -18.94
C SER A 47 -5.91 7.59 -20.06
N ASP A 48 -4.97 8.53 -19.84
CA ASP A 48 -3.88 8.76 -20.78
C ASP A 48 -2.85 7.63 -20.68
N PHE A 49 -2.84 6.75 -21.69
CA PHE A 49 -1.88 5.64 -21.78
C PHE A 49 -0.42 6.09 -21.87
N GLN A 50 -0.15 7.34 -22.25
CA GLN A 50 1.21 7.91 -22.29
C GLN A 50 1.63 8.49 -20.94
N SER A 51 0.73 8.56 -19.95
CA SER A 51 1.07 9.01 -18.61
C SER A 51 2.22 8.18 -18.03
N VAL A 52 3.21 8.86 -17.43
CA VAL A 52 4.32 8.19 -16.76
C VAL A 52 3.86 7.29 -15.61
N LEU A 53 2.71 7.60 -15.01
CA LEU A 53 2.08 6.82 -13.95
C LEU A 53 1.65 5.42 -14.42
N ASN A 54 1.40 5.27 -15.72
CA ASN A 54 1.06 3.99 -16.36
C ASN A 54 2.29 3.17 -16.77
N ARG A 55 3.51 3.71 -16.62
CA ARG A 55 4.73 3.04 -17.07
C ARG A 55 4.95 1.71 -16.32
N PRO A 56 5.14 0.59 -17.05
CA PRO A 56 5.54 -0.68 -16.44
C PRO A 56 6.83 -0.50 -15.63
N THR A 57 6.74 -0.78 -14.33
CA THR A 57 7.81 -0.53 -13.37
C THR A 57 8.05 -1.80 -12.55
N LEU A 58 9.31 -2.24 -12.56
CA LEU A 58 9.78 -3.31 -11.69
C LEU A 58 10.27 -2.69 -10.38
N ARG A 59 9.82 -3.19 -9.24
CA ARG A 59 10.25 -2.71 -7.92
C ARG A 59 10.50 -3.88 -6.98
N HIS A 60 11.58 -3.81 -6.23
CA HIS A 60 11.93 -4.82 -5.25
C HIS A 60 10.79 -5.02 -4.21
N PRO A 61 10.32 -6.26 -3.98
CA PRO A 61 9.12 -6.53 -3.17
C PRO A 61 9.35 -6.35 -1.66
N ASP A 62 10.56 -6.64 -1.16
CA ASP A 62 10.92 -6.48 0.25
C ASP A 62 12.32 -5.89 0.41
N LEU A 63 12.50 -4.62 0.01
CA LEU A 63 13.81 -3.98 0.14
C LEU A 63 14.03 -3.60 1.61
N ASN A 64 14.79 -4.43 2.31
CA ASN A 64 15.20 -4.28 3.70
C ASN A 64 16.75 -4.41 3.81
N PRO A 65 17.39 -4.04 4.94
CA PRO A 65 18.85 -4.10 5.07
C PRO A 65 19.46 -5.48 4.78
N ASN A 66 18.78 -6.57 5.12
CA ASN A 66 19.29 -7.93 4.91
C ASN A 66 19.32 -8.33 3.42
N ASN A 67 18.59 -7.59 2.58
CA ASN A 67 18.52 -7.82 1.14
C ASN A 67 19.48 -6.92 0.34
N VAL A 68 20.31 -6.11 1.02
CA VAL A 68 21.31 -5.23 0.40
C VAL A 68 22.71 -5.59 0.88
N PHE A 69 23.57 -5.99 -0.04
CA PHE A 69 24.98 -6.27 0.24
C PHE A 69 25.84 -5.06 -0.09
N LEU A 70 26.84 -4.82 0.75
CA LEU A 70 27.83 -3.76 0.57
C LEU A 70 29.20 -4.37 0.25
N CYS A 71 29.97 -3.67 -0.56
CA CYS A 71 31.39 -3.97 -0.74
C CYS A 71 32.15 -3.61 0.55
N PRO A 72 32.96 -4.51 1.14
CA PRO A 72 33.69 -4.23 2.38
C PRO A 72 34.60 -3.01 2.29
N ASP A 73 35.22 -2.78 1.14
CA ASP A 73 36.24 -1.74 0.97
C ASP A 73 35.66 -0.36 0.64
N SER A 74 34.61 -0.31 -0.19
CA SER A 74 34.04 0.94 -0.69
C SER A 74 32.71 1.34 -0.05
N HIS A 75 32.10 0.44 0.73
CA HIS A 75 30.74 0.57 1.27
C HIS A 75 29.66 0.85 0.20
N ALA A 76 29.98 0.67 -1.08
CA ALA A 76 29.01 0.77 -2.16
C ALA A 76 28.11 -0.46 -2.20
N ASN A 77 26.88 -0.30 -2.67
CA ASN A 77 25.97 -1.42 -2.93
C ASN A 77 26.61 -2.38 -3.93
N SER A 78 26.87 -3.62 -3.50
CA SER A 78 27.45 -4.68 -4.34
C SER A 78 26.38 -5.56 -4.96
N CYS A 79 25.28 -5.82 -4.24
CA CYS A 79 24.19 -6.66 -4.72
C CYS A 79 22.87 -6.36 -4.00
N ILE A 80 21.75 -6.54 -4.69
CA ILE A 80 20.41 -6.59 -4.10
C ILE A 80 19.83 -7.97 -4.45
N ILE A 81 19.43 -8.74 -3.43
CA ILE A 81 18.91 -10.11 -3.56
C ILE A 81 17.42 -10.17 -3.22
N ASP A 82 16.83 -11.38 -3.25
CA ASP A 82 15.45 -11.62 -2.80
C ASP A 82 14.38 -10.99 -3.70
N TRP A 83 14.64 -11.00 -5.01
CA TRP A 83 13.70 -10.57 -6.06
C TRP A 83 12.57 -11.58 -6.32
N GLN A 84 12.46 -12.65 -5.54
CA GLN A 84 11.33 -13.57 -5.66
C GLN A 84 10.01 -12.84 -5.39
N HIS A 85 8.95 -13.24 -6.09
CA HIS A 85 7.63 -12.56 -6.04
C HIS A 85 7.60 -11.13 -6.58
N THR A 86 8.67 -10.64 -7.21
CA THR A 86 8.63 -9.35 -7.90
C THR A 86 7.63 -9.40 -9.06
N VAL A 87 6.81 -8.35 -9.16
CA VAL A 87 5.86 -8.15 -10.26
C VAL A 87 6.17 -6.85 -11.00
N VAL A 88 5.87 -6.82 -12.30
CA VAL A 88 5.87 -5.58 -13.08
C VAL A 88 4.47 -5.00 -13.04
N LEU A 89 4.33 -3.81 -12.50
CA LEU A 89 3.06 -3.10 -12.40
C LEU A 89 3.24 -1.64 -12.85
N PRO A 90 2.16 -0.92 -13.18
CA PRO A 90 2.23 0.52 -13.41
C PRO A 90 2.92 1.26 -12.25
N LEU A 91 3.71 2.30 -12.57
CA LEU A 91 4.43 3.11 -11.58
C LEU A 91 3.53 3.56 -10.42
N LEU A 92 2.30 3.99 -10.73
CA LEU A 92 1.35 4.42 -9.71
C LEU A 92 1.04 3.34 -8.68
N LEU A 93 1.03 2.06 -9.06
CA LEU A 93 0.71 0.94 -8.16
C LEU A 93 1.90 0.42 -7.36
N VAL A 94 3.13 0.85 -7.70
CA VAL A 94 4.35 0.44 -7.00
C VAL A 94 5.12 1.59 -6.38
N ALA A 95 4.71 2.84 -6.62
CA ALA A 95 5.27 3.99 -5.94
C ALA A 95 5.04 3.88 -4.42
N GLY A 96 5.85 4.56 -3.61
CA GLY A 96 5.83 4.38 -2.16
C GLY A 96 7.24 4.38 -1.56
N HIS A 97 7.31 4.03 -0.28
CA HIS A 97 8.55 3.90 0.49
C HIS A 97 8.83 2.40 0.69
N PRO A 98 9.99 1.87 0.27
CA PRO A 98 10.37 0.50 0.62
C PRO A 98 10.55 0.38 2.14
N LYS A 99 10.47 -0.84 2.68
CA LYS A 99 10.59 -1.13 4.12
C LYS A 99 11.85 -0.53 4.77
N LEU A 100 12.98 -0.55 4.05
CA LEU A 100 14.23 0.09 4.47
C LEU A 100 14.11 1.61 4.74
N PHE A 101 13.17 2.27 4.07
CA PHE A 101 12.98 3.72 4.10
C PHE A 101 11.54 4.10 4.50
N GLU A 102 10.84 3.22 5.24
CA GLU A 102 9.49 3.50 5.71
C GLU A 102 9.50 4.56 6.83
N ASN A 103 8.38 5.29 6.97
CA ASN A 103 8.24 6.23 8.08
C ASN A 103 8.06 5.43 9.39
N PRO A 104 8.95 5.59 10.39
CA PRO A 104 8.79 4.88 11.65
C PRO A 104 7.72 5.52 12.57
N ASP A 105 7.28 6.75 12.26
CA ASP A 105 6.35 7.51 13.09
C ASP A 105 4.88 7.35 12.65
N PRO A 106 3.90 7.60 13.54
CA PRO A 106 2.48 7.54 13.20
C PRO A 106 2.07 8.49 12.06
N TYR A 107 2.78 9.61 11.93
CA TYR A 107 2.55 10.62 10.91
C TYR A 107 3.87 11.05 10.27
N PRO A 108 3.88 11.33 8.95
CA PRO A 108 5.08 11.82 8.29
C PRO A 108 5.39 13.26 8.72
N PRO A 109 6.69 13.64 8.84
CA PRO A 109 7.10 15.00 9.15
C PRO A 109 6.65 15.98 8.05
N LYS A 110 6.19 17.17 8.46
CA LYS A 110 5.69 18.21 7.54
C LYS A 110 6.78 18.82 6.64
N GLY A 111 8.04 18.78 7.07
CA GLY A 111 9.16 19.40 6.37
C GLY A 111 10.20 18.40 5.89
N LEU A 112 11.36 18.95 5.49
CA LEU A 112 12.56 18.18 5.16
C LEU A 112 13.71 18.41 6.15
N ALA A 113 13.39 18.87 7.36
CA ALA A 113 14.38 19.04 8.42
C ALA A 113 15.03 17.69 8.76
N GLU A 114 16.31 17.74 9.07
CA GLU A 114 17.02 16.58 9.59
C GLU A 114 16.38 16.17 10.94
N PRO A 115 16.13 14.87 11.18
CA PRO A 115 15.60 14.42 12.46
C PRO A 115 16.65 14.61 13.56
N ASP A 116 16.23 15.10 14.72
CA ASP A 116 17.10 15.19 15.91
C ASP A 116 16.99 13.93 16.78
N LEU A 117 18.01 13.71 17.60
CA LEU A 117 17.92 12.81 18.75
C LEU A 117 16.99 13.42 19.83
N PRO A 118 16.43 12.60 20.73
CA PRO A 118 15.61 13.13 21.83
C PRO A 118 16.43 14.06 22.73
N ALA A 119 15.80 15.10 23.28
CA ALA A 119 16.50 16.14 24.05
C ALA A 119 17.18 15.62 25.33
N ASP A 120 16.69 14.51 25.86
CA ASP A 120 17.16 13.81 27.06
C ASP A 120 18.12 12.65 26.74
N TYR A 121 18.62 12.54 25.50
CA TYR A 121 19.47 11.44 25.03
C TYR A 121 20.64 11.11 25.97
N GLU A 122 21.38 12.12 26.44
CA GLU A 122 22.53 11.95 27.33
C GLU A 122 22.19 11.36 28.70
N SER A 123 20.90 11.35 29.07
CA SER A 123 20.41 10.81 30.34
C SER A 123 19.78 9.43 30.22
N LEU A 124 19.67 8.88 29.00
CA LEU A 124 19.08 7.58 28.74
C LEU A 124 19.97 6.44 29.25
N SER A 125 19.33 5.33 29.66
CA SER A 125 20.05 4.07 29.87
C SER A 125 20.63 3.53 28.56
N VAL A 126 21.49 2.51 28.64
CA VAL A 126 22.09 1.89 27.45
C VAL A 126 21.02 1.31 26.52
N GLU A 127 20.01 0.66 27.09
CA GLU A 127 18.90 0.06 26.34
C GLU A 127 18.02 1.14 25.69
N GLU A 128 17.69 2.21 26.41
CA GLU A 128 16.90 3.32 25.88
C GLU A 128 17.67 4.10 24.81
N GLY A 129 18.98 4.31 25.02
CA GLY A 129 19.88 4.93 24.04
C GLY A 129 19.91 4.14 22.73
N SER A 130 20.05 2.82 22.80
CA SER A 130 20.02 1.94 21.62
C SER A 130 18.68 2.02 20.85
N GLN A 131 17.56 2.13 21.57
CA GLN A 131 16.25 2.32 20.93
C GLN A 131 16.13 3.70 20.28
N ALA A 132 16.64 4.75 20.95
CA ALA A 132 16.68 6.11 20.41
C ALA A 132 17.55 6.19 19.14
N ASP A 133 18.70 5.52 19.12
CA ASP A 133 19.59 5.43 17.98
C ASP A 133 18.92 4.75 16.78
N GLU A 134 18.27 3.60 17.00
CA GLU A 134 17.59 2.88 15.92
C GLU A 134 16.40 3.67 15.37
N LEU A 135 15.63 4.34 16.22
CA LEU A 135 14.54 5.21 15.79
C LEU A 135 15.07 6.41 14.99
N HIS A 136 16.12 7.06 15.48
CA HIS A 136 16.78 8.17 14.78
C HIS A 136 17.32 7.72 13.41
N ARG A 137 18.01 6.57 13.35
CA ARG A 137 18.49 5.97 12.09
C ARG A 137 17.37 5.75 11.08
N ARG A 138 16.22 5.18 11.50
CA ARG A 138 15.05 4.99 10.62
C ARG A 138 14.47 6.31 10.12
N ARG A 139 14.36 7.32 10.99
CA ARG A 139 13.91 8.67 10.61
C ARG A 139 14.86 9.32 9.59
N VAL A 140 16.17 9.21 9.80
CA VAL A 140 17.19 9.74 8.88
C VAL A 140 17.07 9.06 7.51
N LEU A 141 16.95 7.72 7.47
CA LEU A 141 16.80 6.98 6.22
C LEU A 141 15.51 7.37 5.46
N TYR A 142 14.38 7.45 6.16
CA TYR A 142 13.12 7.95 5.58
C TYR A 142 13.30 9.36 4.99
N GLN A 143 13.97 10.25 5.72
CA GLN A 143 14.19 11.63 5.32
C GLN A 143 15.13 11.74 4.10
N LEU A 144 16.24 11.00 4.08
CA LEU A 144 17.15 10.93 2.94
C LEU A 144 16.43 10.41 1.69
N TYR A 145 15.61 9.35 1.83
CA TYR A 145 14.83 8.82 0.72
C TYR A 145 13.92 9.88 0.10
N ARG A 146 13.25 10.70 0.93
CA ARG A 146 12.41 11.82 0.46
C ARG A 146 13.22 12.88 -0.27
N VAL A 147 14.35 13.32 0.30
CA VAL A 147 15.21 14.36 -0.29
C VAL A 147 15.74 13.90 -1.65
N PHE A 148 16.34 12.71 -1.72
CA PHE A 148 16.91 12.19 -2.96
C PHE A 148 15.86 11.91 -4.02
N ASN A 149 14.70 11.33 -3.68
CA ASN A 149 13.62 11.16 -4.67
C ASN A 149 13.07 12.51 -5.14
N GLY A 150 13.01 13.51 -4.25
CA GLY A 150 12.61 14.88 -4.59
C GLY A 150 13.50 15.52 -5.65
N GLY A 151 14.83 15.31 -5.56
CA GLY A 151 15.79 15.87 -6.50
C GLY A 151 16.02 15.02 -7.76
N LEU A 152 16.10 13.70 -7.60
CA LEU A 152 16.62 12.78 -8.62
C LEU A 152 15.55 11.91 -9.29
N ASN A 153 14.38 11.74 -8.68
CA ASN A 153 13.34 10.82 -9.15
C ASN A 153 11.98 11.49 -9.28
N LYS A 154 11.90 12.51 -10.15
CA LYS A 154 10.71 13.33 -10.35
C LYS A 154 9.46 12.52 -10.71
N GLN A 155 9.61 11.43 -11.44
CA GLN A 155 8.50 10.57 -11.86
C GLN A 155 7.92 9.77 -10.68
N HIS A 156 8.78 9.25 -9.80
CA HIS A 156 8.32 8.63 -8.56
C HIS A 156 7.64 9.65 -7.64
N LEU A 157 8.18 10.87 -7.56
CA LEU A 157 7.56 11.95 -6.81
C LEU A 157 6.18 12.32 -7.36
N GLU A 158 5.98 12.29 -8.68
CA GLU A 158 4.68 12.50 -9.31
C GLU A 158 3.66 11.46 -8.86
N ALA A 159 4.02 10.18 -8.84
CA ALA A 159 3.17 9.12 -8.33
C ALA A 159 2.86 9.28 -6.83
N LEU A 160 3.85 9.67 -6.02
CA LEU A 160 3.67 9.93 -4.58
C LEU A 160 2.72 11.10 -4.27
N ARG A 161 2.40 11.97 -5.24
CA ARG A 161 1.46 13.06 -5.07
C ARG A 161 0.00 12.65 -5.27
N ASP A 162 -0.27 11.43 -5.73
CA ASP A 162 -1.64 10.94 -5.84
C ASP A 162 -2.29 10.84 -4.43
N PRO A 163 -3.35 11.59 -4.14
CA PRO A 163 -4.01 11.56 -2.83
C PRO A 163 -4.65 10.20 -2.51
N LEU A 164 -4.95 9.40 -3.53
CA LEU A 164 -5.54 8.07 -3.42
C LEU A 164 -4.52 6.95 -3.55
N LEU A 165 -3.22 7.25 -3.57
CA LEU A 165 -2.15 6.27 -3.77
C LEU A 165 -2.34 5.01 -2.90
N ILE A 166 -2.50 5.21 -1.59
CA ILE A 166 -2.66 4.14 -0.62
C ILE A 166 -3.96 3.36 -0.86
N LEU A 167 -5.06 4.04 -1.20
CA LEU A 167 -6.34 3.40 -1.46
C LEU A 167 -6.31 2.54 -2.73
N ARG A 168 -5.66 3.03 -3.80
CA ARG A 168 -5.45 2.26 -5.04
C ARG A 168 -4.62 1.01 -4.77
N HIS A 169 -3.49 1.15 -4.07
CA HIS A 169 -2.64 0.01 -3.70
C HIS A 169 -3.40 -1.01 -2.87
N TYR A 170 -4.12 -0.53 -1.86
CA TYR A 170 -4.87 -1.37 -0.95
C TYR A 170 -5.95 -2.15 -1.70
N LEU A 171 -6.77 -1.50 -2.53
CA LEU A 171 -7.79 -2.20 -3.30
C LEU A 171 -7.19 -3.27 -4.23
N VAL A 172 -6.12 -2.94 -4.97
CA VAL A 172 -5.47 -3.89 -5.89
C VAL A 172 -4.85 -5.06 -5.12
N ASP A 173 -4.17 -4.81 -4.00
CA ASP A 173 -3.63 -5.88 -3.13
C ASP A 173 -4.76 -6.79 -2.62
N ARG A 174 -5.87 -6.23 -2.14
CA ARG A 174 -6.98 -7.03 -1.59
C ARG A 174 -7.73 -7.82 -2.64
N ALA A 175 -7.94 -7.26 -3.83
CA ALA A 175 -8.53 -7.97 -4.95
C ALA A 175 -7.60 -9.06 -5.53
N GLY A 176 -6.28 -8.89 -5.38
CA GLY A 176 -5.28 -9.87 -5.81
C GLY A 176 -5.11 -11.08 -4.87
N ARG A 177 -5.61 -10.99 -3.63
CA ARG A 177 -5.54 -12.09 -2.66
C ARG A 177 -6.53 -13.21 -2.99
N GLN A 178 -6.16 -14.43 -2.61
CA GLN A 178 -7.04 -15.59 -2.75
C GLN A 178 -8.13 -15.59 -1.67
N TRP A 179 -9.24 -16.26 -1.97
CA TRP A 179 -10.32 -16.48 -1.01
C TRP A 179 -9.81 -17.16 0.26
N ASN A 180 -10.05 -16.53 1.40
CA ASN A 180 -9.64 -16.98 2.73
C ASN A 180 -10.73 -16.87 3.80
N GLY A 181 -11.98 -16.56 3.41
CA GLY A 181 -13.08 -16.33 4.36
C GLY A 181 -13.20 -14.90 4.86
N ASP A 182 -12.48 -13.93 4.29
CA ASP A 182 -12.57 -12.51 4.65
C ASP A 182 -13.18 -11.69 3.51
N LEU A 183 -14.41 -11.23 3.72
CA LEU A 183 -15.12 -10.32 2.83
C LEU A 183 -14.93 -8.85 3.19
N VAL A 184 -14.68 -8.59 4.48
CA VAL A 184 -14.70 -7.25 5.09
C VAL A 184 -13.61 -6.39 4.51
N ILE A 185 -12.40 -6.95 4.41
CA ILE A 185 -11.24 -6.21 3.94
C ILE A 185 -11.40 -5.73 2.49
N LEU A 186 -11.91 -6.59 1.60
CA LEU A 186 -12.14 -6.22 0.20
C LEU A 186 -13.35 -5.28 0.05
N LYS A 187 -14.45 -5.54 0.78
CA LYS A 187 -15.64 -4.68 0.77
C LYS A 187 -15.31 -3.27 1.26
N GLY A 188 -14.62 -3.15 2.39
CA GLY A 188 -14.15 -1.87 2.91
C GLY A 188 -13.20 -1.13 1.95
N ALA A 189 -12.33 -1.84 1.23
CA ALA A 189 -11.48 -1.23 0.19
C ALA A 189 -12.31 -0.64 -0.95
N LEU A 190 -13.34 -1.36 -1.41
CA LEU A 190 -14.26 -0.91 -2.47
C LEU A 190 -15.09 0.29 -2.02
N ILE A 191 -15.61 0.27 -0.79
CA ILE A 191 -16.37 1.39 -0.20
C ILE A 191 -15.51 2.66 -0.18
N ARG A 192 -14.27 2.58 0.31
CA ARG A 192 -13.36 3.75 0.35
C ARG A 192 -13.08 4.33 -1.03
N ILE A 193 -12.97 3.49 -2.06
CA ILE A 193 -12.80 3.95 -3.44
C ILE A 193 -14.09 4.59 -3.97
N MET A 194 -15.26 4.02 -3.67
CA MET A 194 -16.56 4.62 -4.00
C MET A 194 -16.75 6.00 -3.35
N GLU A 195 -16.46 6.13 -2.05
CA GLU A 195 -16.55 7.40 -1.32
C GLU A 195 -15.61 8.48 -1.90
N ASN A 196 -14.46 8.07 -2.42
CA ASN A 196 -13.46 8.95 -3.04
C ASN A 196 -13.54 8.97 -4.58
N TRP A 197 -14.66 8.56 -5.17
CA TRP A 197 -14.78 8.42 -6.64
C TRP A 197 -14.52 9.72 -7.39
N HIS A 198 -14.97 10.85 -6.85
CA HIS A 198 -14.72 12.18 -7.42
C HIS A 198 -13.21 12.46 -7.64
N GLN A 199 -12.34 11.97 -6.77
CA GLN A 199 -10.89 12.08 -6.92
C GLN A 199 -10.33 11.07 -7.93
N ILE A 200 -10.91 9.87 -8.06
CA ILE A 200 -10.55 8.90 -9.10
C ILE A 200 -10.76 9.52 -10.49
N GLN A 201 -11.86 10.25 -10.68
CA GLN A 201 -12.22 10.87 -11.95
C GLN A 201 -11.26 11.97 -12.41
N THR A 202 -10.43 12.54 -11.52
CA THR A 202 -9.44 13.57 -11.90
C THR A 202 -8.42 13.08 -12.93
N TYR A 203 -8.19 11.76 -12.99
CA TYR A 203 -7.33 11.12 -13.99
C TYR A 203 -8.10 10.59 -15.21
N SER A 204 -9.41 10.79 -15.25
CA SER A 204 -10.28 10.33 -16.34
C SER A 204 -10.46 11.41 -17.39
N SER A 205 -10.37 11.01 -18.66
CA SER A 205 -10.71 11.88 -19.80
C SER A 205 -12.22 12.12 -19.96
N LYS A 206 -13.05 11.32 -19.28
CA LYS A 206 -14.51 11.39 -19.33
C LYS A 206 -15.09 11.27 -17.92
N GLU A 207 -16.07 12.11 -17.64
CA GLU A 207 -16.88 11.96 -16.44
C GLU A 207 -17.68 10.66 -16.53
N ALA A 208 -17.69 9.88 -15.46
CA ALA A 208 -18.30 8.56 -15.38
C ALA A 208 -18.80 8.35 -13.95
N GLU A 209 -20.05 7.94 -13.80
CA GLU A 209 -20.58 7.57 -12.49
C GLU A 209 -19.80 6.40 -11.90
N CYS A 210 -19.76 6.31 -10.57
CA CYS A 210 -19.16 5.17 -9.90
C CYS A 210 -19.93 3.90 -10.28
N PRO A 211 -19.26 2.86 -10.83
CA PRO A 211 -19.92 1.66 -11.31
C PRO A 211 -20.41 0.75 -10.17
N VAL A 212 -20.07 1.08 -8.93
CA VAL A 212 -20.48 0.35 -7.73
C VAL A 212 -21.25 1.26 -6.79
N LYS A 213 -22.22 0.68 -6.08
CA LYS A 213 -23.01 1.35 -5.04
C LYS A 213 -23.21 0.36 -3.90
N PHE A 214 -22.95 0.81 -2.68
CA PHE A 214 -23.25 0.09 -1.45
C PHE A 214 -24.34 0.86 -0.69
N SER A 215 -25.24 0.14 -0.02
CA SER A 215 -26.28 0.77 0.82
C SER A 215 -25.69 1.34 2.11
N GLU A 216 -26.38 2.26 2.77
CA GLU A 216 -25.94 2.86 4.04
C GLU A 216 -25.69 1.78 5.11
N SER A 217 -26.57 0.78 5.21
CA SER A 217 -26.39 -0.37 6.12
C SER A 217 -25.08 -1.11 5.87
N GLU A 218 -24.72 -1.33 4.60
CA GLU A 218 -23.49 -2.04 4.24
C GLU A 218 -22.21 -1.23 4.51
N ILE A 219 -22.34 0.09 4.50
CA ILE A 219 -21.28 1.02 4.85
C ILE A 219 -21.10 1.03 6.36
N GLU A 220 -22.19 1.17 7.12
CA GLU A 220 -22.18 1.12 8.59
C GLU A 220 -21.62 -0.20 9.13
N GLU A 221 -21.93 -1.34 8.49
CA GLU A 221 -21.38 -2.64 8.87
C GLU A 221 -19.84 -2.75 8.69
N ASN A 222 -19.22 -1.88 7.87
CA ASN A 222 -17.77 -1.89 7.62
C ASN A 222 -16.97 -0.92 8.48
N TYR A 223 -17.62 -0.07 9.29
CA TYR A 223 -17.00 0.96 10.13
C TYR A 223 -17.22 0.68 11.62
#